data_AF-F2DZG1-F1
#
_entry.id   AF-F2DZG1-F1
#
_cell.length_a   1.000
_cell.length_b   1.000
_cell.length_c   1.000
_cell.angle_alpha   90.00
_cell.angle_beta   90.00
_cell.angle_gamma   90.00
#
_symmetry.space_group_name_H-M   'P 1'
#
loop_
_entity.id
_entity.type
_entity.pdbx_description
1 polymer ?
#
loop_
_entity_poly.entity_id
_entity_poly.type
_entity_poly.pdbx_seq_one_letter_code
_entity_poly.pdbx_strand_id
1 'polypeptide(L)'
;MVFHFPHTDDNSENPHWQAIGYSPPTDEAAEQEEQASIKRPLEDGVVETIHQTDASLPTSLAEKGLAVTEDAARNVCRIECDVVIVGSGCGGGVAAAVLAGAGHKVVVIEKGNYFTARDYTSIEGPSMSQLYEYGGFMSTLSGSGLLLAGSTVGGGSAVNWSACIKTPDSVRKEWAAAHGLPLFDKSEYTAAMDVVFKRLGVTSGCKEEGLQNKVLRKGCEKLGYNVEPVSRNSSEGHFCGSCGYGCRTGDKRGTDTTWLVDAVSRGAVILTGSKAEKLLFTDAAGKRGKRCAGVVAASSNPAITRKLEVRAKVTVAAGGSLLTPVLLRGSGLKNPHIGKNLHLHPIAMAWGYFPPDKMPELKGKMYEGGIITSLHKVEADGDGLPHRAILETPLMGPAAAGTQFPWVSGRDMKERMLNYGRTVHIFSLVRDHGSGTVHGERRIAYHLDPVDRENQREGLRRALRILVAAGATEVGIHRSDGQKLRCKGATDEEVEEFLDGVSGVRGPQSKSEKWSLCCTAHQMGSCRMAATAGDGAVDTRGESWEVERLYVCDGSVLPGAVGVNPMITIQSVAYCLATGIAEQLRRDQSSGKN
;
A
#
# COMPACT_ATOMS: atom_id res chain seq x y z
N MET A 1 -17.97 20.75 1.13
CA MET A 1 -16.71 21.37 0.66
C MET A 1 -15.74 20.33 0.13
N VAL A 2 -15.40 19.28 0.90
CA VAL A 2 -14.52 18.17 0.45
C VAL A 2 -15.00 17.50 -0.83
N PHE A 3 -16.32 17.39 -1.06
CA PHE A 3 -16.88 16.82 -2.29
C PHE A 3 -16.78 17.72 -3.54
N HIS A 4 -16.51 19.03 -3.42
CA HIS A 4 -16.45 19.91 -4.61
C HIS A 4 -15.11 19.87 -5.34
N PHE A 5 -14.04 19.45 -4.67
CA PHE A 5 -12.70 19.43 -5.24
C PHE A 5 -12.28 18.13 -5.96
N PRO A 6 -12.80 16.93 -5.64
CA PRO A 6 -12.42 15.68 -6.34
C PRO A 6 -13.25 15.37 -7.58
N HIS A 7 -14.42 15.99 -7.75
CA HIS A 7 -15.32 15.73 -8.88
C HIS A 7 -15.08 16.73 -10.01
N THR A 8 -15.21 16.24 -11.24
CA THR A 8 -15.23 17.07 -12.45
C THR A 8 -16.61 16.99 -13.10
N ASP A 9 -16.90 17.91 -14.00
CA ASP A 9 -18.02 17.76 -14.93
C ASP A 9 -17.69 16.75 -16.05
N ASP A 10 -18.62 16.60 -17.00
CA ASP A 10 -18.51 15.66 -18.13
C ASP A 10 -17.32 15.98 -19.06
N ASN A 11 -16.78 17.19 -18.99
CA ASN A 11 -15.60 17.63 -19.76
C ASN A 11 -14.30 17.51 -18.95
N SER A 12 -14.34 16.86 -17.78
CA SER A 12 -13.22 16.81 -16.83
C SER A 12 -12.78 18.18 -16.30
N GLU A 13 -13.67 19.19 -16.34
CA GLU A 13 -13.41 20.51 -15.81
C GLU A 13 -13.95 20.69 -14.38
N ASN A 14 -13.32 21.59 -13.63
CA ASN A 14 -13.83 22.03 -12.33
C ASN A 14 -13.48 23.50 -12.10
N PRO A 15 -14.47 24.42 -11.98
CA PRO A 15 -14.20 25.85 -11.84
C PRO A 15 -13.43 26.21 -10.56
N HIS A 16 -13.48 25.36 -9.53
CA HIS A 16 -12.71 25.55 -8.30
C HIS A 16 -11.22 25.19 -8.48
N TRP A 17 -10.87 24.35 -9.45
CA TRP A 17 -9.47 23.98 -9.71
C TRP A 17 -8.66 25.15 -10.22
N GLN A 18 -9.23 25.94 -11.15
CA GLN A 18 -8.62 27.17 -11.65
C GLN A 18 -8.32 28.14 -10.49
N ALA A 19 -9.28 28.32 -9.58
CA ALA A 19 -9.13 29.24 -8.45
C ALA A 19 -8.00 28.84 -7.47
N ILE A 20 -7.75 27.54 -7.30
CA ILE A 20 -6.69 27.03 -6.42
C ILE A 20 -5.37 26.73 -7.16
N GLY A 21 -5.32 27.00 -8.47
CA GLY A 21 -4.18 26.70 -9.32
C GLY A 21 -3.85 25.20 -9.38
N TYR A 22 -4.89 24.34 -9.36
CA TYR A 22 -4.78 22.91 -9.60
C TYR A 22 -5.06 22.65 -11.08
N SER A 23 -4.11 22.07 -11.80
CA SER A 23 -4.25 21.76 -13.22
C SER A 23 -3.49 20.46 -13.48
N PRO A 24 -4.05 19.30 -13.06
CA PRO A 24 -3.42 18.03 -13.37
C PRO A 24 -3.41 17.83 -14.89
N PRO A 25 -2.49 17.03 -15.45
CA PRO A 25 -2.55 16.68 -16.86
C PRO A 25 -3.89 15.99 -17.18
N THR A 26 -4.76 16.64 -17.95
CA THR A 26 -6.08 16.12 -18.39
C THR A 26 -6.10 15.70 -19.86
N ASP A 27 -5.32 16.37 -20.72
CA ASP A 27 -5.49 16.34 -22.17
C ASP A 27 -4.35 15.61 -22.88
N GLU A 28 -4.45 14.28 -23.01
CA GLU A 28 -3.57 13.53 -23.94
C GLU A 28 -4.35 12.41 -24.65
N ALA A 29 -5.56 12.71 -25.12
CA ALA A 29 -6.32 11.80 -25.99
C ALA A 29 -5.49 11.34 -27.21
N ALA A 30 -4.55 12.15 -27.69
CA ALA A 30 -3.65 11.83 -28.79
C ALA A 30 -2.59 10.76 -28.45
N GLU A 31 -2.04 10.75 -27.23
CA GLU A 31 -1.10 9.68 -26.81
C GLU A 31 -1.83 8.37 -26.47
N GLN A 32 -3.08 8.47 -26.02
CA GLN A 32 -3.95 7.32 -25.76
C GLN A 32 -4.35 6.58 -27.06
N GLU A 33 -4.53 7.29 -28.17
CA GLU A 33 -4.78 6.68 -29.50
C GLU A 33 -3.55 5.92 -30.03
N GLU A 34 -2.33 6.46 -29.86
CA GLU A 34 -1.09 5.79 -30.29
C GLU A 34 -0.80 4.54 -29.42
N GLN A 35 -1.08 4.62 -28.11
CA GLN A 35 -0.98 3.51 -27.16
C GLN A 35 -2.13 2.49 -27.25
N ALA A 36 -3.25 2.79 -27.92
CA ALA A 36 -4.36 1.86 -28.09
C ALA A 36 -3.94 0.62 -28.91
N SER A 37 -2.99 0.79 -29.83
CA SER A 37 -2.40 -0.26 -30.66
C SER A 37 -1.43 -1.18 -29.88
N ILE A 38 -0.96 -0.75 -28.72
CA ILE A 38 0.00 -1.49 -27.89
C ILE A 38 -0.77 -2.49 -27.01
N LYS A 39 -0.38 -3.76 -27.13
CA LYS A 39 -0.90 -4.85 -26.31
C LYS A 39 -0.67 -4.58 -24.82
N ARG A 40 -1.71 -4.74 -23.99
CA ARG A 40 -1.59 -4.58 -22.54
C ARG A 40 -0.63 -5.63 -21.94
N PRO A 41 0.16 -5.29 -20.90
CA PRO A 41 1.16 -6.21 -20.33
C PRO A 41 0.63 -7.59 -19.91
N LEU A 42 -0.62 -7.66 -19.43
CA LEU A 42 -1.22 -8.91 -18.94
C LEU A 42 -2.25 -9.52 -19.90
N GLU A 43 -2.42 -8.96 -21.10
CA GLU A 43 -3.48 -9.33 -22.07
C GLU A 43 -3.54 -10.85 -22.34
N ASP A 44 -2.38 -11.51 -22.39
CA ASP A 44 -2.29 -12.94 -22.67
C ASP A 44 -2.85 -13.84 -21.57
N GLY A 45 -2.90 -13.39 -20.32
CA GLY A 45 -3.33 -14.20 -19.18
C GLY A 45 -4.46 -13.60 -18.35
N VAL A 46 -4.85 -12.35 -18.61
CA VAL A 46 -5.95 -11.72 -17.89
C VAL A 46 -7.31 -12.14 -18.45
N VAL A 47 -8.27 -12.37 -17.57
CA VAL A 47 -9.70 -12.53 -17.86
C VAL A 47 -10.43 -11.51 -17.01
N GLU A 48 -10.96 -10.48 -17.66
CA GLU A 48 -11.66 -9.38 -16.99
C GLU A 48 -13.16 -9.67 -16.92
N THR A 49 -13.64 -10.06 -15.74
CA THR A 49 -15.03 -10.48 -15.57
C THR A 49 -16.04 -9.38 -15.89
N ILE A 50 -15.64 -8.12 -15.83
CA ILE A 50 -16.47 -6.96 -16.19
C ILE A 50 -16.93 -7.02 -17.67
N HIS A 51 -16.20 -7.73 -18.53
CA HIS A 51 -16.53 -7.93 -19.94
C HIS A 51 -17.12 -9.31 -20.24
N GLN A 52 -17.43 -10.10 -19.21
CA GLN A 52 -17.86 -11.48 -19.34
C GLN A 52 -19.30 -11.67 -18.84
N THR A 53 -19.90 -12.79 -19.23
CA THR A 53 -21.22 -13.25 -18.81
C THR A 53 -21.13 -14.70 -18.35
N ASP A 54 -22.17 -15.25 -17.73
CA ASP A 54 -22.22 -16.68 -17.41
C ASP A 54 -21.98 -17.59 -18.64
N ALA A 55 -22.33 -17.11 -19.84
CA ALA A 55 -22.15 -17.85 -21.09
C ALA A 55 -20.74 -17.72 -21.69
N SER A 56 -20.12 -16.53 -21.63
CA SER A 56 -18.81 -16.28 -22.26
C SER A 56 -17.63 -16.66 -21.35
N LEU A 57 -17.81 -16.60 -20.03
CA LEU A 57 -16.73 -16.80 -19.07
C LEU A 57 -16.06 -18.18 -19.17
N PRO A 58 -16.79 -19.32 -19.24
CA PRO A 58 -16.16 -20.64 -19.34
C PRO A 58 -15.25 -20.77 -20.57
N THR A 59 -15.71 -20.28 -21.72
CA THR A 59 -14.95 -20.28 -22.97
C THR A 59 -13.69 -19.42 -22.84
N SER A 60 -13.81 -18.20 -22.32
CA SER A 60 -12.65 -17.30 -22.13
C SER A 60 -11.59 -17.93 -21.22
N LEU A 61 -11.98 -18.58 -20.13
CA LEU A 61 -11.07 -19.29 -19.24
C LEU A 61 -10.41 -20.50 -19.92
N ALA A 62 -11.17 -21.26 -20.71
CA ALA A 62 -10.65 -22.40 -21.47
C ALA A 62 -9.65 -21.97 -22.56
N GLU A 63 -9.89 -20.84 -23.24
CA GLU A 63 -8.96 -20.23 -24.19
C GLU A 63 -7.64 -19.81 -23.53
N LYS A 64 -7.66 -19.46 -22.23
CA LYS A 64 -6.45 -19.24 -21.41
C LYS A 64 -5.82 -20.55 -20.88
N GLY A 65 -6.27 -21.69 -21.37
CA GLY A 65 -5.74 -23.01 -21.07
C GLY A 65 -6.08 -23.52 -19.67
N LEU A 66 -7.21 -23.10 -19.09
CA LEU A 66 -7.74 -23.68 -17.85
C LEU A 66 -8.73 -24.80 -18.15
N ALA A 67 -8.74 -25.83 -17.31
CA ALA A 67 -9.80 -26.82 -17.33
C ALA A 67 -11.02 -26.26 -16.56
N VAL A 68 -12.14 -26.14 -17.26
CA VAL A 68 -13.36 -25.52 -16.74
C VAL A 68 -14.54 -26.47 -16.90
N THR A 69 -15.35 -26.60 -15.86
CA THR A 69 -16.58 -27.39 -15.89
C THR A 69 -17.73 -26.61 -15.25
N GLU A 70 -18.90 -26.66 -15.86
CA GLU A 70 -20.11 -26.03 -15.32
C GLU A 70 -20.92 -27.03 -14.48
N ASP A 71 -21.32 -26.62 -13.28
CA ASP A 71 -22.20 -27.37 -12.39
C ASP A 71 -23.50 -26.58 -12.22
N ALA A 72 -24.44 -26.82 -13.13
CA ALA A 72 -25.72 -26.11 -13.15
C ALA A 72 -26.54 -26.34 -11.88
N ALA A 73 -26.46 -27.53 -11.27
CA ALA A 73 -27.20 -27.86 -10.06
C ALA A 73 -26.72 -27.04 -8.84
N ARG A 74 -25.41 -26.78 -8.75
CA ARG A 74 -24.81 -25.94 -7.70
C ARG A 74 -24.67 -24.46 -8.08
N ASN A 75 -25.06 -24.09 -9.31
CA ASN A 75 -24.86 -22.78 -9.91
C ASN A 75 -23.39 -22.30 -9.85
N VAL A 76 -22.47 -23.18 -10.26
CA VAL A 76 -21.03 -22.99 -10.13
C VAL A 76 -20.31 -23.17 -11.47
N CYS A 77 -19.36 -22.28 -11.75
CA CYS A 77 -18.31 -22.49 -12.76
C CYS A 77 -17.05 -22.97 -12.03
N ARG A 78 -16.65 -24.22 -12.23
CA ARG A 78 -15.49 -24.82 -11.58
C ARG A 78 -14.25 -24.70 -12.46
N ILE A 79 -13.14 -24.31 -11.87
CA ILE A 79 -11.84 -24.08 -12.51
C ILE A 79 -10.80 -24.94 -11.81
N GLU A 80 -10.03 -25.74 -12.54
CA GLU A 80 -8.95 -26.57 -11.98
C GLU A 80 -7.58 -25.95 -12.24
N CYS A 81 -6.72 -25.95 -11.22
CA CYS A 81 -5.33 -25.49 -11.31
C CYS A 81 -4.43 -26.20 -10.30
N ASP A 82 -3.11 -25.99 -10.38
CA ASP A 82 -2.19 -26.49 -9.36
C ASP A 82 -2.18 -25.59 -8.13
N VAL A 83 -2.17 -24.27 -8.35
CA VAL A 83 -2.10 -23.26 -7.29
C VAL A 83 -3.10 -22.14 -7.56
N VAL A 84 -3.92 -21.83 -6.56
CA VAL A 84 -4.75 -20.61 -6.56
C VAL A 84 -4.18 -19.58 -5.60
N ILE A 85 -4.10 -18.34 -6.05
CA ILE A 85 -3.61 -17.19 -5.28
C ILE A 85 -4.74 -16.18 -5.16
N VAL A 86 -5.08 -15.79 -3.93
CA VAL A 86 -6.15 -14.83 -3.66
C VAL A 86 -5.53 -13.47 -3.38
N GLY A 87 -5.58 -12.57 -4.36
CA GLY A 87 -5.00 -11.23 -4.33
C GLY A 87 -3.74 -11.12 -5.19
N SER A 88 -3.66 -10.08 -6.02
CA SER A 88 -2.58 -9.88 -7.00
C SER A 88 -1.51 -8.87 -6.54
N GLY A 89 -1.61 -8.39 -5.30
CA GLY A 89 -0.76 -7.35 -4.72
C GLY A 89 0.71 -7.74 -4.52
N CYS A 90 1.43 -6.97 -3.70
CA CYS A 90 2.87 -7.15 -3.46
C CYS A 90 3.29 -8.62 -3.29
N GLY A 91 2.68 -9.36 -2.37
CA GLY A 91 3.07 -10.74 -2.13
C GLY A 91 2.46 -11.74 -3.13
N GLY A 92 1.20 -11.55 -3.51
CA GLY A 92 0.49 -12.44 -4.44
C GLY A 92 1.08 -12.46 -5.84
N GLY A 93 1.49 -11.30 -6.37
CA GLY A 93 2.16 -11.21 -7.67
C GLY A 93 3.50 -11.93 -7.69
N VAL A 94 4.31 -11.78 -6.64
CA VAL A 94 5.59 -12.49 -6.49
C VAL A 94 5.35 -14.00 -6.41
N ALA A 95 4.41 -14.44 -5.56
CA ALA A 95 4.08 -15.86 -5.41
C ALA A 95 3.61 -16.45 -6.75
N ALA A 96 2.80 -15.72 -7.52
CA ALA A 96 2.35 -16.15 -8.85
C ALA A 96 3.53 -16.36 -9.81
N ALA A 97 4.45 -15.39 -9.86
CA ALA A 97 5.62 -15.44 -10.73
C ALA A 97 6.55 -16.61 -10.39
N VAL A 98 6.80 -16.83 -9.09
CA VAL A 98 7.69 -17.91 -8.62
C VAL A 98 7.07 -19.28 -8.89
N LEU A 99 5.78 -19.46 -8.57
CA LEU A 99 5.10 -20.76 -8.72
C LEU A 99 4.83 -21.12 -10.18
N ALA A 100 4.42 -20.15 -11.01
CA ALA A 100 4.36 -20.35 -12.47
C ALA A 100 5.77 -20.55 -13.05
N GLY A 101 6.76 -19.84 -12.49
CA GLY A 101 8.21 -20.04 -12.69
C GLY A 101 8.65 -21.49 -12.56
N ALA A 102 8.13 -22.18 -11.55
CA ALA A 102 8.39 -23.58 -11.26
C ALA A 102 7.56 -24.57 -12.11
N GLY A 103 6.76 -24.08 -13.06
CA GLY A 103 5.97 -24.90 -14.00
C GLY A 103 4.58 -25.30 -13.50
N HIS A 104 4.07 -24.67 -12.45
CA HIS A 104 2.70 -24.93 -11.95
C HIS A 104 1.66 -24.12 -12.72
N LYS A 105 0.46 -24.70 -12.94
CA LYS A 105 -0.69 -23.96 -13.47
C LYS A 105 -1.27 -23.08 -12.36
N VAL A 106 -1.04 -21.77 -12.47
CA VAL A 106 -1.44 -20.77 -11.46
C VAL A 106 -2.69 -20.01 -11.89
N VAL A 107 -3.64 -19.85 -10.98
CA VAL A 107 -4.78 -18.92 -11.11
C VAL A 107 -4.67 -17.86 -10.02
N VAL A 108 -4.75 -16.59 -10.40
CA VAL A 108 -4.79 -15.44 -9.48
C VAL A 108 -6.21 -14.87 -9.48
N ILE A 109 -6.80 -14.71 -8.31
CA ILE A 109 -8.11 -14.08 -8.11
C ILE A 109 -7.90 -12.67 -7.57
N GLU A 110 -8.30 -11.65 -8.33
CA GLU A 110 -8.22 -10.24 -7.94
C GLU A 110 -9.62 -9.64 -7.91
N LYS A 111 -9.95 -8.93 -6.82
CA LYS A 111 -11.26 -8.30 -6.68
C LYS A 111 -11.37 -6.97 -7.41
N GLY A 112 -10.25 -6.28 -7.58
CA GLY A 112 -10.15 -5.05 -8.34
C GLY A 112 -10.12 -5.29 -9.86
N ASN A 113 -10.22 -4.21 -10.62
CA ASN A 113 -10.08 -4.22 -12.07
C ASN A 113 -8.62 -4.04 -12.51
N TYR A 114 -8.33 -4.36 -13.77
CA TYR A 114 -7.01 -4.18 -14.37
C TYR A 114 -6.94 -2.86 -15.12
N PHE A 115 -5.97 -2.03 -14.76
CA PHE A 115 -5.69 -0.75 -15.41
C PHE A 115 -4.24 -0.74 -15.88
N THR A 116 -3.98 0.05 -16.92
CA THR A 116 -2.67 0.30 -17.50
C THR A 116 -2.44 1.80 -17.65
N ALA A 117 -1.24 2.19 -18.08
CA ALA A 117 -0.85 3.58 -18.33
C ALA A 117 -1.94 4.42 -19.02
N ARG A 118 -2.56 3.87 -20.06
CA ARG A 118 -3.62 4.53 -20.86
C ARG A 118 -4.96 4.69 -20.13
N ASP A 119 -5.25 3.83 -19.16
CA ASP A 119 -6.52 3.80 -18.43
C ASP A 119 -6.50 4.74 -17.21
N TYR A 120 -5.30 5.10 -16.71
CA TYR A 120 -5.16 5.94 -15.52
C TYR A 120 -5.45 7.42 -15.79
N THR A 121 -5.97 8.09 -14.77
CA THR A 121 -6.20 9.54 -14.78
C THR A 121 -5.40 10.21 -13.66
N SER A 122 -5.03 11.47 -13.84
CA SER A 122 -4.46 12.28 -12.74
C SER A 122 -5.53 12.91 -11.85
N ILE A 123 -6.80 12.56 -12.06
CA ILE A 123 -7.94 13.11 -11.33
C ILE A 123 -8.17 12.27 -10.07
N GLU A 124 -8.19 12.95 -8.93
CA GLU A 124 -8.26 12.31 -7.61
C GLU A 124 -9.54 11.48 -7.43
N GLY A 125 -10.73 12.03 -7.67
CA GLY A 125 -11.99 11.34 -7.39
C GLY A 125 -12.17 9.98 -8.09
N PRO A 126 -12.15 9.93 -9.44
CA PRO A 126 -12.28 8.68 -10.20
C PRO A 126 -11.20 7.66 -9.85
N SER A 127 -9.94 8.11 -9.76
CA SER A 127 -8.81 7.23 -9.46
C SER A 127 -8.93 6.63 -8.06
N MET A 128 -9.34 7.42 -7.08
CA MET A 128 -9.60 6.93 -5.72
C MET A 128 -10.73 5.89 -5.73
N SER A 129 -11.83 6.16 -6.43
CA SER A 129 -12.97 5.23 -6.55
C SER A 129 -12.61 3.90 -7.24
N GLN A 130 -11.75 3.94 -8.25
CA GLN A 130 -11.39 2.77 -9.06
C GLN A 130 -10.27 1.93 -8.46
N LEU A 131 -9.30 2.57 -7.79
CA LEU A 131 -8.03 1.94 -7.43
C LEU A 131 -7.90 1.65 -5.93
N TYR A 132 -8.78 2.17 -5.08
CA TYR A 132 -8.69 2.01 -3.62
C TYR A 132 -9.94 1.39 -3.00
N GLU A 133 -9.72 0.67 -1.90
CA GLU A 133 -10.77 0.20 -1.01
C GLU A 133 -11.68 1.34 -0.58
N TYR A 134 -12.97 1.20 -0.85
CA TYR A 134 -14.00 2.16 -0.46
C TYR A 134 -13.71 3.59 -0.93
N GLY A 135 -13.07 3.75 -2.09
CA GLY A 135 -12.72 5.07 -2.62
C GLY A 135 -11.65 5.80 -1.80
N GLY A 136 -10.86 5.07 -0.99
CA GLY A 136 -9.87 5.64 -0.08
C GLY A 136 -10.45 6.27 1.20
N PHE A 137 -11.74 6.07 1.49
CA PHE A 137 -12.39 6.56 2.71
C PHE A 137 -12.68 5.41 3.69
N MET A 138 -11.62 4.80 4.22
CA MET A 138 -11.74 3.79 5.27
C MET A 138 -11.05 4.26 6.55
N SER A 139 -11.72 4.17 7.69
CA SER A 139 -11.17 4.58 8.99
C SER A 139 -11.09 3.44 10.00
N THR A 140 -10.30 3.64 11.05
CA THR A 140 -10.38 2.84 12.27
C THR A 140 -11.73 3.06 12.97
N LEU A 141 -12.17 2.10 13.80
CA LEU A 141 -13.41 2.21 14.56
C LEU A 141 -13.45 3.44 15.47
N SER A 142 -12.29 3.88 15.94
CA SER A 142 -12.11 5.10 16.74
C SER A 142 -12.21 6.40 15.91
N GLY A 143 -12.27 6.30 14.58
CA GLY A 143 -12.16 7.43 13.66
C GLY A 143 -10.80 8.14 13.70
N SER A 144 -9.79 7.55 14.36
CA SER A 144 -8.50 8.21 14.58
C SER A 144 -7.52 8.01 13.43
N GLY A 145 -7.57 6.88 12.72
CA GLY A 145 -6.69 6.57 11.60
C GLY A 145 -7.47 6.46 10.28
N LEU A 146 -7.04 7.18 9.24
CA LEU A 146 -7.48 6.97 7.86
C LEU A 146 -6.55 5.95 7.16
N LEU A 147 -7.14 4.98 6.47
CA LEU A 147 -6.44 3.89 5.80
C LEU A 147 -6.65 3.94 4.30
N LEU A 148 -5.54 3.83 3.56
CA LEU A 148 -5.53 3.63 2.12
C LEU A 148 -5.04 2.22 1.81
N ALA A 149 -5.81 1.49 1.01
CA ALA A 149 -5.46 0.16 0.53
C ALA A 149 -5.86 0.02 -0.93
N GLY A 150 -4.96 -0.45 -1.78
CA GLY A 150 -5.23 -0.63 -3.21
C GLY A 150 -6.21 -1.78 -3.47
N SER A 151 -7.13 -1.57 -4.41
CA SER A 151 -8.12 -2.54 -4.91
C SER A 151 -8.12 -2.56 -6.43
N THR A 152 -6.99 -2.96 -7.00
CA THR A 152 -6.73 -3.08 -8.44
C THR A 152 -5.74 -4.21 -8.67
N VAL A 153 -5.59 -4.69 -9.92
CA VAL A 153 -4.49 -5.59 -10.26
C VAL A 153 -3.15 -4.94 -9.89
N GLY A 154 -2.35 -5.67 -9.12
CA GLY A 154 -1.11 -5.18 -8.52
C GLY A 154 -1.27 -4.60 -7.10
N GLY A 155 -2.50 -4.41 -6.65
CA GLY A 155 -2.87 -3.97 -5.30
C GLY A 155 -2.13 -2.70 -4.88
N GLY A 156 -1.66 -2.67 -3.63
CA GLY A 156 -0.90 -1.52 -3.11
C GLY A 156 0.38 -1.19 -3.88
N SER A 157 0.97 -2.13 -4.64
CA SER A 157 2.19 -1.83 -5.42
C SER A 157 1.94 -0.98 -6.66
N ALA A 158 0.71 -1.04 -7.21
CA ALA A 158 0.29 -0.22 -8.34
C ALA A 158 0.08 1.25 -7.94
N VAL A 159 -0.40 1.49 -6.71
CA VAL A 159 -0.84 2.81 -6.23
C VAL A 159 0.03 3.42 -5.12
N ASN A 160 1.13 2.78 -4.71
CA ASN A 160 2.03 3.38 -3.73
C ASN A 160 2.92 4.48 -4.34
N TRP A 161 3.66 5.18 -3.47
CA TRP A 161 4.46 6.34 -3.84
C TRP A 161 5.88 6.01 -4.30
N SER A 162 6.09 4.80 -4.83
CA SER A 162 7.33 4.29 -5.43
C SER A 162 8.55 4.09 -4.53
N ALA A 163 8.52 4.52 -3.27
CA ALA A 163 9.63 4.36 -2.33
C ALA A 163 10.03 2.87 -2.17
N CYS A 164 11.32 2.59 -2.34
CA CYS A 164 11.92 1.26 -2.27
C CYS A 164 13.04 1.26 -1.23
N ILE A 165 12.75 0.79 -0.02
CA ILE A 165 13.71 0.72 1.08
C ILE A 165 13.84 -0.75 1.48
N LYS A 166 15.08 -1.26 1.58
CA LYS A 166 15.32 -2.64 2.05
C LYS A 166 14.92 -2.78 3.51
N THR A 167 14.57 -4.00 3.91
CA THR A 167 14.29 -4.32 5.32
C THR A 167 15.50 -3.93 6.17
N PRO A 168 15.37 -3.03 7.15
CA PRO A 168 16.50 -2.57 7.94
C PRO A 168 17.17 -3.70 8.70
N ASP A 169 18.50 -3.68 8.82
CA ASP A 169 19.23 -4.77 9.49
C ASP A 169 18.88 -4.89 10.98
N SER A 170 18.54 -3.79 11.66
CA SER A 170 18.04 -3.80 13.04
C SER A 170 16.73 -4.60 13.15
N VAL A 171 15.80 -4.40 12.21
CA VAL A 171 14.52 -5.12 12.14
C VAL A 171 14.73 -6.59 11.80
N ARG A 172 15.66 -6.90 10.89
CA ARG A 172 16.00 -8.29 10.54
C ARG A 172 16.56 -9.05 11.75
N LYS A 173 17.49 -8.43 12.48
CA LYS A 173 18.07 -9.00 13.71
C LYS A 173 17.02 -9.18 14.80
N GLU A 174 16.14 -8.18 14.98
CA GLU A 174 15.02 -8.25 15.90
C GLU A 174 14.09 -9.43 15.56
N TRP A 175 13.64 -9.55 14.31
CA TRP A 175 12.76 -10.65 13.91
C TRP A 175 13.44 -12.02 14.01
N ALA A 176 14.72 -12.12 13.67
CA ALA A 176 15.45 -13.37 13.79
C ALA A 176 15.61 -13.81 15.25
N ALA A 177 16.06 -12.90 16.13
CA ALA A 177 16.36 -13.22 17.52
C ALA A 177 15.11 -13.21 18.40
N ALA A 178 14.37 -12.09 18.45
CA ALA A 178 13.28 -11.89 19.39
C ALA A 178 12.01 -12.67 19.02
N HIS A 179 11.79 -12.94 17.71
CA HIS A 179 10.63 -13.71 17.25
C HIS A 179 10.98 -15.16 16.85
N GLY A 180 12.25 -15.56 16.94
CA GLY A 180 12.68 -16.92 16.59
C GLY A 180 12.53 -17.25 15.10
N LEU A 181 12.76 -16.27 14.22
CA LEU A 181 12.55 -16.40 12.78
C LEU A 181 13.89 -16.31 12.02
N PRO A 182 14.71 -17.38 12.03
CA PRO A 182 16.08 -17.35 11.51
C PRO A 182 16.17 -17.00 10.03
N LEU A 183 15.08 -17.13 9.26
CA LEU A 183 15.00 -16.70 7.86
C LEU A 183 15.57 -15.28 7.65
N PHE A 184 15.25 -14.34 8.54
CA PHE A 184 15.62 -12.93 8.34
C PHE A 184 17.12 -12.64 8.50
N ASP A 185 17.85 -13.52 9.18
CA ASP A 185 19.31 -13.44 9.36
C ASP A 185 20.07 -14.24 8.30
N LYS A 186 19.38 -15.07 7.50
CA LYS A 186 20.01 -15.85 6.44
C LYS A 186 20.36 -15.01 5.22
N SER A 187 21.42 -15.43 4.52
CA SER A 187 21.82 -14.89 3.22
C SER A 187 20.73 -15.05 2.16
N GLU A 188 19.90 -16.10 2.25
CA GLU A 188 18.74 -16.33 1.40
C GLU A 188 17.78 -15.13 1.37
N TYR A 189 17.52 -14.51 2.54
CA TYR A 189 16.64 -13.35 2.62
C TYR A 189 17.28 -12.08 2.02
N THR A 190 18.59 -11.90 2.20
CA THR A 190 19.33 -10.83 1.52
C THR A 190 19.28 -10.99 0.01
N ALA A 191 19.52 -12.20 -0.50
CA ALA A 191 19.43 -12.49 -1.93
C ALA A 191 18.01 -12.26 -2.47
N ALA A 192 16.97 -12.59 -1.69
CA ALA A 192 15.59 -12.28 -2.07
C ALA A 192 15.34 -10.77 -2.22
N MET A 193 15.86 -9.94 -1.30
CA MET A 193 15.77 -8.48 -1.44
C MET A 193 16.47 -7.97 -2.71
N ASP A 194 17.62 -8.54 -3.08
CA ASP A 194 18.35 -8.18 -4.29
C ASP A 194 17.59 -8.58 -5.57
N VAL A 195 17.00 -9.77 -5.57
CA VAL A 195 16.13 -10.25 -6.66
C VAL A 195 14.93 -9.31 -6.84
N VAL A 196 14.29 -8.88 -5.74
CA VAL A 196 13.18 -7.93 -5.77
C VAL A 196 13.61 -6.57 -6.29
N PHE A 197 14.73 -6.01 -5.79
CA PHE A 197 15.28 -4.75 -6.27
C PHE A 197 15.53 -4.77 -7.77
N LYS A 198 16.18 -5.84 -8.25
CA LYS A 198 16.46 -6.03 -9.67
C LYS A 198 15.18 -6.14 -10.49
N ARG A 199 14.20 -6.93 -10.04
CA ARG A 199 12.97 -7.17 -10.81
C ARG A 199 12.08 -5.94 -10.93
N LEU A 200 11.99 -5.14 -9.86
CA LEU A 200 11.30 -3.86 -9.87
C LEU A 200 12.09 -2.77 -10.62
N GLY A 201 13.34 -3.04 -10.99
CA GLY A 201 14.23 -2.08 -11.64
C GLY A 201 14.42 -0.83 -10.82
N VAL A 202 14.69 -1.01 -9.52
CA VAL A 202 14.86 0.07 -8.57
C VAL A 202 16.05 0.96 -8.97
N THR A 203 15.83 2.26 -9.01
CA THR A 203 16.87 3.27 -9.24
C THR A 203 17.09 4.09 -7.97
N SER A 204 18.32 4.57 -7.76
CA SER A 204 18.68 5.43 -6.62
C SER A 204 18.79 6.91 -6.99
N GLY A 205 18.81 7.24 -8.29
CA GLY A 205 18.92 8.61 -8.77
C GLY A 205 17.58 9.36 -8.85
N CYS A 206 17.68 10.68 -8.79
CA CYS A 206 16.58 11.61 -9.04
C CYS A 206 17.10 12.78 -9.86
N LYS A 207 16.66 12.89 -11.13
CA LYS A 207 17.07 14.01 -12.00
C LYS A 207 16.45 15.33 -11.56
N GLU A 208 15.19 15.28 -11.11
CA GLU A 208 14.46 16.44 -10.63
C GLU A 208 13.52 16.08 -9.48
N GLU A 209 13.62 16.80 -8.37
CA GLU A 209 12.73 16.68 -7.21
C GLU A 209 11.50 17.59 -7.34
N GLY A 210 10.34 17.11 -6.87
CA GLY A 210 9.14 17.95 -6.70
C GLY A 210 9.33 18.99 -5.58
N LEU A 211 8.43 20.00 -5.54
CA LEU A 211 8.51 21.12 -4.60
C LEU A 211 8.71 20.68 -3.14
N GLN A 212 7.94 19.68 -2.70
CA GLN A 212 7.95 19.26 -1.30
C GLN A 212 9.29 18.64 -0.90
N ASN A 213 9.86 17.79 -1.75
CA ASN A 213 11.17 17.17 -1.51
C ASN A 213 12.31 18.20 -1.54
N LYS A 214 12.26 19.19 -2.46
CA LYS A 214 13.18 20.33 -2.49
C LYS A 214 13.15 21.11 -1.16
N VAL A 215 11.97 21.31 -0.58
CA VAL A 215 11.81 22.00 0.72
C VAL A 215 12.35 21.17 1.86
N LEU A 216 12.04 19.86 1.92
CA LEU A 216 12.60 18.94 2.93
C LEU A 216 14.14 18.98 2.91
N ARG A 217 14.73 18.82 1.72
CA ARG A 217 16.19 18.86 1.52
C ARG A 217 16.80 20.19 1.94
N LYS A 218 16.28 21.31 1.43
CA LYS A 218 16.76 22.66 1.75
C LYS A 218 16.70 22.95 3.26
N GLY A 219 15.62 22.54 3.93
CA GLY A 219 15.46 22.73 5.37
C GLY A 219 16.44 21.88 6.18
N CYS A 220 16.62 20.61 5.82
CA CYS A 220 17.61 19.73 6.45
C CYS A 220 19.04 20.27 6.28
N GLU A 221 19.44 20.62 5.06
CA GLU A 221 20.79 21.12 4.75
C GLU A 221 21.12 22.39 5.55
N LYS A 222 20.18 23.32 5.67
CA LYS A 222 20.37 24.53 6.48
C LYS A 222 20.53 24.28 7.97
N LEU A 223 19.91 23.22 8.49
CA LEU A 223 19.98 22.83 9.90
C LEU A 223 21.14 21.86 10.19
N GLY A 224 21.89 21.44 9.16
CA GLY A 224 22.93 20.42 9.29
C GLY A 224 22.39 19.02 9.54
N TYR A 225 21.11 18.76 9.21
CA TYR A 225 20.51 17.44 9.32
C TYR A 225 20.82 16.57 8.11
N ASN A 226 21.01 15.27 8.33
CA ASN A 226 21.21 14.30 7.25
C ASN A 226 19.91 14.12 6.44
N VAL A 227 19.99 14.29 5.13
CA VAL A 227 18.88 14.03 4.20
C VAL A 227 19.34 13.02 3.15
N GLU A 228 18.61 11.92 3.03
CA GLU A 228 18.96 10.80 2.19
C GLU A 228 18.09 10.77 0.93
N PRO A 229 18.65 10.44 -0.25
CA PRO A 229 17.84 10.13 -1.42
C PRO A 229 17.08 8.82 -1.21
N VAL A 230 15.86 8.74 -1.73
CA VAL A 230 15.02 7.53 -1.65
C VAL A 230 15.05 6.81 -2.99
N SER A 231 15.39 5.53 -2.95
CA SER A 231 15.34 4.69 -4.15
C SER A 231 13.90 4.44 -4.59
N ARG A 232 13.66 4.35 -5.90
CA ARG A 232 12.31 4.27 -6.49
C ARG A 232 12.20 3.15 -7.51
N ASN A 233 11.06 2.50 -7.61
CA ASN A 233 10.74 1.54 -8.69
C ASN A 233 10.24 2.25 -9.96
N SER A 234 10.98 3.26 -10.41
CA SER A 234 10.74 4.05 -11.62
C SER A 234 12.09 4.46 -12.22
N SER A 235 12.09 5.04 -13.42
CA SER A 235 13.29 5.70 -13.93
C SER A 235 13.71 6.90 -13.05
N GLU A 236 14.98 7.30 -13.16
CA GLU A 236 15.51 8.46 -12.42
C GLU A 236 14.87 9.78 -12.85
N GLY A 237 14.37 9.85 -14.09
CA GLY A 237 13.70 11.01 -14.66
C GLY A 237 12.19 11.06 -14.41
N HIS A 238 11.64 10.12 -13.65
CA HIS A 238 10.20 10.05 -13.41
C HIS A 238 9.68 11.27 -12.64
N PHE A 239 8.77 12.03 -13.25
CA PHE A 239 8.21 13.29 -12.72
C PHE A 239 6.72 13.42 -13.10
N CYS A 240 5.81 12.68 -12.45
CA CYS A 240 4.37 12.77 -12.77
C CYS A 240 3.48 13.32 -11.64
N GLY A 241 3.89 13.24 -10.37
CA GLY A 241 3.08 13.70 -9.23
C GLY A 241 1.83 12.86 -8.92
N SER A 242 1.54 11.83 -9.73
CA SER A 242 0.25 11.13 -9.74
C SER A 242 0.34 9.64 -9.45
N CYS A 243 1.47 9.08 -9.01
CA CYS A 243 1.61 7.63 -8.82
C CYS A 243 0.58 7.01 -7.85
N GLY A 244 0.01 7.81 -6.93
CA GLY A 244 -1.12 7.38 -6.09
C GLY A 244 -2.41 7.14 -6.88
N TYR A 245 -2.59 7.82 -8.00
CA TYR A 245 -3.75 7.70 -8.88
C TYR A 245 -3.50 6.76 -10.07
N GLY A 246 -2.39 6.02 -10.04
CA GLY A 246 -1.91 5.22 -11.16
C GLY A 246 -0.89 5.97 -12.01
N CYS A 247 0.13 5.25 -12.49
CA CYS A 247 1.23 5.85 -13.23
C CYS A 247 0.90 5.95 -14.73
N ARG A 248 0.43 7.12 -15.16
CA ARG A 248 0.10 7.39 -16.57
C ARG A 248 1.26 7.20 -17.54
N THR A 249 2.49 7.49 -17.11
CA THR A 249 3.68 7.29 -17.96
C THR A 249 4.07 5.81 -18.11
N GLY A 250 3.48 4.90 -17.33
CA GLY A 250 3.86 3.48 -17.28
C GLY A 250 5.26 3.20 -16.70
N ASP A 251 6.00 4.22 -16.26
CA ASP A 251 7.39 4.08 -15.81
C ASP A 251 7.51 3.46 -14.40
N LYS A 252 6.53 3.70 -13.52
CA LYS A 252 6.48 3.08 -12.19
C LYS A 252 6.15 1.58 -12.33
N ARG A 253 6.96 0.75 -11.67
CA ARG A 253 6.94 -0.71 -11.80
C ARG A 253 6.35 -1.39 -10.56
N GLY A 254 5.03 -1.61 -10.55
CA GLY A 254 4.34 -2.46 -9.57
C GLY A 254 4.38 -3.94 -9.94
N THR A 255 3.69 -4.81 -9.19
CA THR A 255 3.59 -6.24 -9.53
C THR A 255 2.83 -6.47 -10.85
N ASP A 256 1.90 -5.57 -11.19
CA ASP A 256 1.12 -5.50 -12.44
C ASP A 256 1.97 -5.35 -13.71
N THR A 257 3.10 -4.67 -13.62
CA THR A 257 4.05 -4.44 -14.73
C THR A 257 5.33 -5.28 -14.60
N THR A 258 5.44 -6.07 -13.53
CA THR A 258 6.62 -6.90 -13.24
C THR A 258 6.25 -8.36 -13.03
N TRP A 259 6.07 -8.78 -11.78
CA TRP A 259 5.89 -10.17 -11.39
C TRP A 259 4.68 -10.84 -12.06
N LEU A 260 3.56 -10.14 -12.20
CA LEU A 260 2.38 -10.68 -12.88
C LEU A 260 2.62 -10.87 -14.39
N VAL A 261 3.44 -10.02 -15.00
CA VAL A 261 3.88 -10.20 -16.40
C VAL A 261 4.70 -11.48 -16.51
N ASP A 262 5.63 -11.73 -15.57
CA ASP A 262 6.40 -12.98 -15.54
C ASP A 262 5.49 -14.19 -15.35
N ALA A 263 4.49 -14.10 -14.46
CA ALA A 263 3.53 -15.18 -14.23
C ALA A 263 2.71 -15.49 -15.49
N VAL A 264 2.15 -14.46 -16.13
CA VAL A 264 1.36 -14.59 -17.36
C VAL A 264 2.19 -15.15 -18.51
N SER A 265 3.45 -14.71 -18.66
CA SER A 265 4.38 -15.26 -19.67
C SER A 265 4.64 -16.76 -19.52
N ARG A 266 4.32 -17.32 -18.34
CA ARG A 266 4.44 -18.74 -17.99
C ARG A 266 3.09 -19.44 -17.90
N GLY A 267 2.04 -18.83 -18.44
CA GLY A 267 0.71 -19.43 -18.56
C GLY A 267 -0.17 -19.32 -17.30
N ALA A 268 0.19 -18.46 -16.34
CA ALA A 268 -0.72 -18.10 -15.25
C ALA A 268 -1.92 -17.30 -15.78
N VAL A 269 -3.07 -17.49 -15.16
CA VAL A 269 -4.31 -16.77 -15.51
C VAL A 269 -4.74 -15.88 -14.36
N ILE A 270 -5.08 -14.64 -14.66
CA ILE A 270 -5.51 -13.65 -13.67
C ILE A 270 -6.99 -13.34 -13.92
N LEU A 271 -7.85 -13.66 -12.96
CA LEU A 271 -9.27 -13.37 -13.00
C LEU A 271 -9.54 -12.11 -12.17
N THR A 272 -9.89 -11.01 -12.85
CA THR A 272 -10.15 -9.71 -12.19
C THR A 272 -11.63 -9.56 -11.82
N GLY A 273 -11.97 -8.48 -11.11
CA GLY A 273 -13.36 -8.20 -10.72
C GLY A 273 -14.00 -9.34 -9.92
N SER A 274 -13.20 -10.14 -9.21
CA SER A 274 -13.63 -11.39 -8.57
C SER A 274 -13.15 -11.45 -7.13
N LYS A 275 -14.09 -11.44 -6.19
CA LYS A 275 -13.80 -11.47 -4.76
C LYS A 275 -13.89 -12.89 -4.22
N ALA A 276 -12.80 -13.38 -3.63
CA ALA A 276 -12.83 -14.62 -2.86
C ALA A 276 -13.70 -14.47 -1.61
N GLU A 277 -14.64 -15.39 -1.42
CA GLU A 277 -15.59 -15.38 -0.31
C GLU A 277 -15.29 -16.45 0.73
N LYS A 278 -14.84 -17.63 0.29
CA LYS A 278 -14.69 -18.79 1.17
C LYS A 278 -13.65 -19.78 0.67
N LEU A 279 -12.81 -20.28 1.56
CA LEU A 279 -11.90 -21.38 1.30
C LEU A 279 -12.62 -22.72 1.32
N LEU A 280 -12.18 -23.63 0.47
CA LEU A 280 -12.68 -25.01 0.40
C LEU A 280 -11.78 -25.92 1.22
N PHE A 281 -12.36 -26.75 2.09
CA PHE A 281 -11.63 -27.72 2.89
C PHE A 281 -12.11 -29.14 2.62
N THR A 282 -11.16 -30.07 2.66
CA THR A 282 -11.40 -31.52 2.68
C THR A 282 -10.72 -32.14 3.89
N ASP A 283 -11.19 -33.31 4.30
CA ASP A 283 -10.53 -34.07 5.36
C ASP A 283 -9.12 -34.50 4.93
N ALA A 284 -8.20 -34.58 5.88
CA ALA A 284 -6.81 -34.99 5.66
C ALA A 284 -6.34 -35.91 6.79
N ALA A 285 -5.53 -36.92 6.44
CA ALA A 285 -5.00 -37.89 7.40
C ALA A 285 -3.91 -37.33 8.33
N GLY A 286 -3.37 -36.14 8.04
CA GLY A 286 -2.31 -35.51 8.82
C GLY A 286 -2.79 -34.91 10.14
N LYS A 287 -1.82 -34.43 10.95
CA LYS A 287 -2.07 -33.91 12.31
C LYS A 287 -3.10 -32.77 12.39
N ARG A 288 -3.27 -32.01 11.30
CA ARG A 288 -4.23 -30.88 11.24
C ARG A 288 -5.65 -31.33 10.90
N GLY A 289 -5.84 -32.56 10.37
CA GLY A 289 -7.16 -33.12 10.04
C GLY A 289 -7.86 -32.50 8.83
N LYS A 290 -7.38 -31.37 8.30
CA LYS A 290 -7.96 -30.66 7.16
C LYS A 290 -6.90 -30.21 6.16
N ARG A 291 -7.27 -30.21 4.88
CA ARG A 291 -6.50 -29.64 3.78
C ARG A 291 -7.33 -28.63 3.00
N CYS A 292 -6.68 -27.56 2.54
CA CYS A 292 -7.31 -26.61 1.63
C CYS A 292 -7.30 -27.15 0.20
N ALA A 293 -8.47 -27.13 -0.43
CA ALA A 293 -8.71 -27.66 -1.77
C ALA A 293 -9.01 -26.55 -2.80
N GLY A 294 -8.90 -25.28 -2.40
CA GLY A 294 -9.16 -24.14 -3.27
C GLY A 294 -10.01 -23.05 -2.61
N VAL A 295 -10.73 -22.30 -3.43
CA VAL A 295 -11.50 -21.12 -3.02
C VAL A 295 -12.76 -20.95 -3.87
N VAL A 296 -13.82 -20.42 -3.26
CA VAL A 296 -15.00 -19.92 -3.94
C VAL A 296 -14.91 -18.41 -4.03
N ALA A 297 -15.11 -17.87 -5.23
CA ALA A 297 -15.15 -16.44 -5.50
C ALA A 297 -16.47 -16.05 -6.19
N ALA A 298 -16.78 -14.76 -6.14
CA ALA A 298 -17.90 -14.15 -6.83
C ALA A 298 -17.43 -12.96 -7.65
N SER A 299 -17.95 -12.85 -8.88
CA SER A 299 -17.72 -11.67 -9.70
C SER A 299 -18.47 -10.46 -9.15
N SER A 300 -17.90 -9.27 -9.28
CA SER A 300 -18.60 -8.00 -9.07
C SER A 300 -19.53 -7.64 -10.23
N ASN A 301 -19.34 -8.26 -11.40
CA ASN A 301 -20.21 -8.08 -12.55
C ASN A 301 -21.53 -8.85 -12.37
N PRO A 302 -22.68 -8.17 -12.32
CA PRO A 302 -23.99 -8.82 -12.14
C PRO A 302 -24.39 -9.76 -13.29
N ALA A 303 -23.74 -9.67 -14.46
CA ALA A 303 -23.97 -10.59 -15.59
C ALA A 303 -23.33 -11.99 -15.40
N ILE A 304 -22.52 -12.16 -14.35
CA ILE A 304 -22.00 -13.47 -13.92
C ILE A 304 -22.69 -13.80 -12.60
N THR A 305 -23.74 -14.62 -12.67
CA THR A 305 -24.53 -15.00 -11.51
C THR A 305 -23.97 -16.25 -10.82
N ARG A 306 -23.15 -17.03 -11.53
CA ARG A 306 -22.55 -18.26 -11.01
C ARG A 306 -21.38 -17.96 -10.07
N LYS A 307 -21.22 -18.82 -9.06
CA LYS A 307 -20.03 -18.80 -8.20
C LYS A 307 -18.85 -19.44 -8.92
N LEU A 308 -17.66 -18.91 -8.70
CA LEU A 308 -16.42 -19.39 -9.28
C LEU A 308 -15.74 -20.32 -8.26
N GLU A 309 -15.77 -21.62 -8.50
CA GLU A 309 -15.12 -22.62 -7.63
C GLU A 309 -13.76 -22.97 -8.22
N VAL A 310 -12.70 -22.34 -7.71
CA VAL A 310 -11.33 -22.64 -8.14
C VAL A 310 -10.77 -23.73 -7.24
N ARG A 311 -10.51 -24.91 -7.80
CA ARG A 311 -9.87 -26.03 -7.10
C ARG A 311 -8.38 -26.03 -7.36
N ALA A 312 -7.63 -26.29 -6.30
CA ALA A 312 -6.17 -26.25 -6.32
C ALA A 312 -5.56 -27.23 -5.33
N LYS A 313 -4.32 -27.65 -5.61
CA LYS A 313 -3.50 -28.46 -4.69
C LYS A 313 -2.94 -27.61 -3.54
N VAL A 314 -2.68 -26.33 -3.83
CA VAL A 314 -2.20 -25.32 -2.88
C VAL A 314 -3.01 -24.04 -3.05
N THR A 315 -3.38 -23.43 -1.91
CA THR A 315 -4.01 -22.12 -1.88
C THR A 315 -3.12 -21.12 -1.16
N VAL A 316 -2.87 -19.97 -1.77
CA VAL A 316 -2.14 -18.85 -1.18
C VAL A 316 -3.10 -17.69 -0.95
N ALA A 317 -3.32 -17.31 0.31
CA ALA A 317 -4.02 -16.09 0.69
C ALA A 317 -3.05 -14.90 0.65
N ALA A 318 -3.37 -13.91 -0.18
CA ALA A 318 -2.57 -12.72 -0.44
C ALA A 318 -3.43 -11.43 -0.57
N GLY A 319 -4.56 -11.38 0.14
CA GLY A 319 -5.52 -10.26 0.13
C GLY A 319 -5.07 -9.04 0.92
N GLY A 320 -3.86 -9.05 1.48
CA GLY A 320 -3.31 -7.99 2.32
C GLY A 320 -3.79 -8.05 3.76
N SER A 321 -3.19 -7.21 4.62
CA SER A 321 -3.41 -7.23 6.07
C SER A 321 -4.80 -6.85 6.56
N LEU A 322 -5.67 -6.46 5.64
CA LEU A 322 -7.04 -6.06 5.94
C LEU A 322 -8.06 -7.14 5.54
N LEU A 323 -7.76 -7.94 4.51
CA LEU A 323 -8.73 -8.87 3.92
C LEU A 323 -8.33 -10.33 4.06
N THR A 324 -7.04 -10.66 4.08
CA THR A 324 -6.56 -12.02 4.40
C THR A 324 -7.15 -12.54 5.72
N PRO A 325 -7.06 -11.82 6.87
CA PRO A 325 -7.67 -12.30 8.11
C PRO A 325 -9.20 -12.43 8.06
N VAL A 326 -9.87 -11.68 7.16
CA VAL A 326 -11.32 -11.78 6.96
C VAL A 326 -11.65 -13.06 6.21
N LEU A 327 -10.95 -13.37 5.11
CA LEU A 327 -11.12 -14.61 4.37
C LEU A 327 -10.85 -15.84 5.24
N LEU A 328 -9.75 -15.83 6.00
CA LEU A 328 -9.37 -16.95 6.86
C LEU A 328 -10.44 -17.25 7.92
N ARG A 329 -10.84 -16.25 8.73
CA ARG A 329 -11.89 -16.44 9.75
C ARG A 329 -13.26 -16.70 9.16
N GLY A 330 -13.61 -16.01 8.06
CA GLY A 330 -14.86 -16.22 7.33
C GLY A 330 -14.99 -17.64 6.78
N SER A 331 -13.86 -18.31 6.53
CA SER A 331 -13.80 -19.71 6.13
C SER A 331 -13.84 -20.69 7.31
N GLY A 332 -13.81 -20.20 8.55
CA GLY A 332 -13.97 -21.01 9.77
C GLY A 332 -12.67 -21.36 10.50
N LEU A 333 -11.53 -20.74 10.17
CA LEU A 333 -10.31 -20.84 10.98
C LEU A 333 -10.50 -20.12 12.32
N LYS A 334 -9.93 -20.70 13.39
CA LYS A 334 -10.15 -20.30 14.78
C LYS A 334 -8.89 -19.83 15.51
N ASN A 335 -7.72 -19.84 14.87
CA ASN A 335 -6.47 -19.40 15.48
C ASN A 335 -6.63 -17.95 16.00
N PRO A 336 -6.34 -17.72 17.31
CA PRO A 336 -6.64 -16.45 17.97
C PRO A 336 -5.77 -15.28 17.48
N HIS A 337 -4.72 -15.53 16.70
CA HIS A 337 -3.84 -14.53 16.11
C HIS A 337 -4.32 -14.02 14.75
N ILE A 338 -5.28 -14.70 14.11
CA ILE A 338 -5.83 -14.24 12.82
C ILE A 338 -6.61 -12.93 13.04
N GLY A 339 -6.10 -11.87 12.42
CA GLY A 339 -6.62 -10.51 12.48
C GLY A 339 -6.02 -9.66 13.59
N LYS A 340 -5.14 -10.18 14.45
CA LYS A 340 -4.44 -9.40 15.50
C LYS A 340 -3.06 -8.98 15.04
N ASN A 341 -2.38 -8.11 15.80
CA ASN A 341 -1.04 -7.62 15.48
C ASN A 341 -1.00 -6.77 14.19
N LEU A 342 -2.08 -6.03 13.92
CA LEU A 342 -2.12 -5.12 12.78
C LEU A 342 -1.29 -3.87 13.11
N HIS A 343 -0.19 -3.66 12.40
CA HIS A 343 0.58 -2.41 12.42
C HIS A 343 0.19 -1.55 11.22
N LEU A 344 0.20 -0.23 11.41
CA LEU A 344 -0.35 0.74 10.45
C LEU A 344 0.63 1.83 10.01
N HIS A 345 1.82 1.93 10.62
CA HIS A 345 2.73 3.07 10.42
C HIS A 345 1.98 4.42 10.56
N PRO A 346 1.64 4.82 11.81
CA PRO A 346 0.82 5.99 12.06
C PRO A 346 1.59 7.26 11.72
N ILE A 347 0.92 8.14 10.98
CA ILE A 347 1.48 9.38 10.45
C ILE A 347 0.79 10.59 11.07
N ALA A 348 1.61 11.59 11.42
CA ALA A 348 1.19 12.97 11.66
C ALA A 348 1.85 13.91 10.64
N MET A 349 1.19 15.01 10.26
CA MET A 349 1.72 15.94 9.24
C MET A 349 1.90 17.36 9.79
N ALA A 350 2.99 17.99 9.39
CA ALA A 350 3.23 19.42 9.49
C ALA A 350 3.17 20.04 8.10
N TRP A 351 2.80 21.32 8.02
CA TRP A 351 2.69 22.06 6.78
C TRP A 351 3.41 23.41 6.86
N GLY A 352 3.87 23.91 5.70
CA GLY A 352 4.48 25.23 5.56
C GLY A 352 4.08 25.89 4.25
N TYR A 353 3.80 27.19 4.29
CA TYR A 353 3.41 27.97 3.11
C TYR A 353 4.61 28.69 2.48
N PHE A 354 4.80 28.49 1.16
CA PHE A 354 5.93 29.02 0.38
C PHE A 354 5.44 29.86 -0.81
N PRO A 355 5.07 31.14 -0.58
CA PRO A 355 4.55 32.01 -1.62
C PRO A 355 5.61 32.24 -2.72
N PRO A 356 5.24 32.14 -4.01
CA PRO A 356 6.19 32.11 -5.11
C PRO A 356 6.97 33.43 -5.31
N ASP A 357 6.37 34.57 -4.96
CA ASP A 357 6.99 35.90 -5.01
C ASP A 357 8.14 36.08 -4.02
N LYS A 358 8.13 35.32 -2.91
CA LYS A 358 9.17 35.40 -1.88
C LYS A 358 10.22 34.29 -1.97
N MET A 359 9.92 33.23 -2.74
CA MET A 359 10.75 32.03 -2.85
C MET A 359 10.88 31.61 -4.33
N PRO A 360 11.41 32.48 -5.21
CA PRO A 360 11.47 32.22 -6.66
C PRO A 360 12.37 31.01 -7.03
N GLU A 361 13.29 30.63 -6.15
CA GLU A 361 14.16 29.47 -6.32
C GLU A 361 13.42 28.13 -6.10
N LEU A 362 12.34 28.13 -5.31
CA LEU A 362 11.53 26.95 -5.03
C LEU A 362 10.37 26.86 -6.03
N LYS A 363 10.65 26.37 -7.25
CA LYS A 363 9.66 26.20 -8.33
C LYS A 363 8.76 24.97 -8.15
N GLY A 364 7.63 24.95 -8.86
CA GLY A 364 6.68 23.83 -8.93
C GLY A 364 5.48 23.95 -7.97
N LYS A 365 4.66 22.91 -7.94
CA LYS A 365 3.49 22.77 -7.05
C LYS A 365 3.62 21.52 -6.19
N MET A 366 2.84 21.44 -5.11
CA MET A 366 2.91 20.31 -4.19
C MET A 366 2.48 18.96 -4.81
N TYR A 367 1.68 18.99 -5.87
CA TYR A 367 1.15 17.82 -6.56
C TYR A 367 1.98 17.42 -7.80
N GLU A 368 3.17 18.00 -7.99
CA GLU A 368 4.05 17.74 -9.12
C GLU A 368 5.31 16.97 -8.70
N GLY A 369 5.84 16.16 -9.61
CA GLY A 369 7.14 15.49 -9.47
C GLY A 369 7.13 14.16 -8.73
N GLY A 370 8.31 13.64 -8.41
CA GLY A 370 8.44 12.42 -7.61
C GLY A 370 7.90 12.64 -6.19
N ILE A 371 7.06 11.73 -5.71
CA ILE A 371 6.35 11.86 -4.42
C ILE A 371 7.33 11.75 -3.24
N ILE A 372 7.98 10.59 -3.07
CA ILE A 372 9.04 10.39 -2.07
C ILE A 372 10.37 10.26 -2.81
N THR A 373 11.18 11.32 -2.80
CA THR A 373 12.54 11.32 -3.39
C THR A 373 13.62 11.66 -2.36
N SER A 374 13.21 12.23 -1.22
CA SER A 374 14.05 12.54 -0.07
C SER A 374 13.40 12.04 1.22
N LEU A 375 14.23 11.65 2.18
CA LEU A 375 13.81 11.40 3.56
C LEU A 375 14.81 11.94 4.58
N HIS A 376 14.34 12.19 5.79
CA HIS A 376 15.18 12.47 6.96
C HIS A 376 14.78 11.55 8.12
N LYS A 377 15.75 10.99 8.84
CA LYS A 377 15.49 10.13 10.00
C LYS A 377 15.66 10.93 11.28
N VAL A 378 14.65 10.92 12.14
CA VAL A 378 14.69 11.62 13.44
C VAL A 378 15.39 10.73 14.45
N GLU A 379 16.51 11.20 14.97
CA GLU A 379 17.35 10.45 15.91
C GLU A 379 16.61 10.20 17.24
N ALA A 380 16.92 9.06 17.87
CA ALA A 380 16.55 8.77 19.25
C ALA A 380 17.66 9.22 20.21
N ASP A 381 17.34 9.36 21.50
CA ASP A 381 18.30 9.78 22.51
C ASP A 381 19.25 8.62 22.85
N GLY A 382 20.40 8.57 22.16
CA GLY A 382 21.45 7.57 22.36
C GLY A 382 21.89 6.88 21.07
N ASP A 383 23.19 6.61 20.97
CA ASP A 383 23.80 5.99 19.78
C ASP A 383 23.28 4.57 19.56
N GLY A 384 22.91 4.27 18.30
CA GLY A 384 22.49 2.93 17.87
C GLY A 384 21.05 2.55 18.18
N LEU A 385 20.25 3.44 18.78
CA LEU A 385 18.81 3.23 18.97
C LEU A 385 18.04 3.36 17.66
N PRO A 386 16.89 2.66 17.49
CA PRO A 386 16.01 2.87 16.35
C PRO A 386 15.55 4.33 16.28
N HIS A 387 15.48 4.88 15.07
CA HIS A 387 14.98 6.24 14.85
C HIS A 387 13.56 6.40 15.40
N ARG A 388 13.27 7.58 15.96
CA ARG A 388 11.94 7.91 16.49
C ARG A 388 10.90 7.98 15.37
N ALA A 389 11.27 8.61 14.27
CA ALA A 389 10.40 8.80 13.10
C ALA A 389 11.22 8.94 11.81
N ILE A 390 10.55 8.77 10.68
CA ILE A 390 11.07 9.14 9.35
C ILE A 390 10.21 10.26 8.80
N LEU A 391 10.85 11.32 8.34
CA LEU A 391 10.22 12.45 7.68
C LEU A 391 10.29 12.29 6.16
N GLU A 392 9.13 12.30 5.54
CA GLU A 392 8.93 12.14 4.09
C GLU A 392 7.86 13.15 3.61
N THR A 393 7.60 13.20 2.30
CA THR A 393 6.62 14.12 1.72
C THR A 393 5.49 13.36 1.01
N PRO A 394 4.22 13.79 1.18
CA PRO A 394 3.07 13.01 0.72
C PRO A 394 2.64 13.37 -0.69
N LEU A 395 1.90 12.48 -1.36
CA LEU A 395 0.98 12.92 -2.42
C LEU A 395 -0.29 13.43 -1.75
N MET A 396 -0.72 14.62 -2.12
CA MET A 396 -2.00 15.18 -1.69
C MET A 396 -2.64 15.91 -2.85
N GLY A 397 -3.75 15.37 -3.35
CA GLY A 397 -4.66 16.09 -4.23
C GLY A 397 -5.52 17.09 -3.45
N PRO A 398 -6.31 17.94 -4.14
CA PRO A 398 -7.15 18.96 -3.51
C PRO A 398 -8.13 18.41 -2.46
N ALA A 399 -8.70 17.23 -2.68
CA ALA A 399 -9.65 16.63 -1.74
C ALA A 399 -8.94 16.06 -0.52
N ALA A 400 -7.84 15.31 -0.70
CA ALA A 400 -7.01 14.85 0.40
C ALA A 400 -6.50 16.03 1.26
N ALA A 401 -6.05 17.11 0.64
CA ALA A 401 -5.64 18.34 1.34
C ALA A 401 -6.81 18.97 2.11
N GLY A 402 -7.96 19.11 1.46
CA GLY A 402 -9.18 19.63 2.09
C GLY A 402 -9.66 18.79 3.27
N THR A 403 -9.47 17.46 3.24
CA THR A 403 -9.74 16.57 4.39
C THR A 403 -8.75 16.77 5.53
N GLN A 404 -7.48 17.06 5.23
CA GLN A 404 -6.48 17.35 6.26
C GLN A 404 -6.64 18.72 6.89
N PHE A 405 -7.13 19.72 6.16
CA PHE A 405 -7.30 21.06 6.72
C PHE A 405 -8.40 21.08 7.79
N PRO A 406 -8.08 21.55 9.02
CA PRO A 406 -9.07 21.66 10.07
C PRO A 406 -10.11 22.73 9.70
N TRP A 407 -11.37 22.49 10.05
CA TRP A 407 -12.40 23.51 9.89
C TRP A 407 -12.33 24.53 11.02
N VAL A 408 -11.76 25.70 10.75
CA VAL A 408 -11.73 26.85 11.68
C VAL A 408 -12.83 27.86 11.35
N SER A 409 -12.92 28.25 10.07
CA SER A 409 -13.97 29.10 9.54
C SER A 409 -14.05 28.95 8.02
N GLY A 410 -15.16 29.42 7.42
CA GLY A 410 -15.28 29.43 5.96
C GLY A 410 -14.21 30.29 5.25
N ARG A 411 -13.72 31.35 5.91
CA ARG A 411 -12.64 32.20 5.38
C ARG A 411 -11.28 31.49 5.44
N ASP A 412 -10.93 30.92 6.59
CA ASP A 412 -9.65 30.21 6.77
C ASP A 412 -9.54 29.02 5.81
N MET A 413 -10.62 28.24 5.63
CA MET A 413 -10.65 27.14 4.67
C MET A 413 -10.45 27.62 3.22
N LYS A 414 -11.11 28.72 2.82
CA LYS A 414 -10.91 29.31 1.48
C LYS A 414 -9.46 29.76 1.29
N GLU A 415 -8.88 30.45 2.27
CA GLU A 415 -7.48 30.90 2.21
C GLU A 415 -6.50 29.71 2.10
N ARG A 416 -6.71 28.64 2.88
CA ARG A 416 -5.90 27.40 2.78
C ARG A 416 -5.99 26.76 1.40
N MET A 417 -7.20 26.65 0.85
CA MET A 417 -7.40 26.07 -0.48
C MET A 417 -6.82 26.96 -1.59
N LEU A 418 -6.90 28.30 -1.49
CA LEU A 418 -6.22 29.19 -2.44
C LEU A 418 -4.70 29.04 -2.39
N ASN A 419 -4.14 28.75 -1.21
CA ASN A 419 -2.72 28.55 -0.99
C ASN A 419 -2.25 27.09 -1.21
N TYR A 420 -3.17 26.16 -1.50
CA TYR A 420 -2.95 24.71 -1.54
C TYR A 420 -1.72 24.35 -2.37
N GLY A 421 -1.65 24.79 -3.64
CA GLY A 421 -0.58 24.39 -4.56
C GLY A 421 0.84 24.76 -4.08
N ARG A 422 0.96 25.66 -3.10
CA ARG A 422 2.22 26.16 -2.51
C ARG A 422 2.33 25.90 -0.99
N THR A 423 1.46 25.04 -0.47
CA THR A 423 1.51 24.55 0.91
C THR A 423 2.20 23.19 0.93
N VAL A 424 3.45 23.17 1.37
CA VAL A 424 4.26 21.94 1.45
C VAL A 424 3.93 21.19 2.73
N HIS A 425 3.81 19.87 2.62
CA HIS A 425 3.59 18.98 3.76
C HIS A 425 4.83 18.09 3.97
N ILE A 426 5.22 17.94 5.23
CA ILE A 426 6.20 16.94 5.68
C ILE A 426 5.49 16.09 6.71
N PHE A 427 5.51 14.78 6.50
CA PHE A 427 4.86 13.83 7.39
C PHE A 427 5.88 13.07 8.22
N SER A 428 5.54 12.84 9.48
CA SER A 428 6.30 12.03 10.43
C SER A 428 5.68 10.64 10.49
N LEU A 429 6.40 9.66 9.95
CA LEU A 429 6.06 8.24 10.02
C LEU A 429 6.76 7.61 11.20
N VAL A 430 5.98 6.95 12.07
CA VAL A 430 6.51 6.23 13.24
C VAL A 430 6.44 4.72 12.99
N ARG A 431 7.49 4.01 13.40
CA ARG A 431 7.46 2.54 13.53
C ARG A 431 6.64 2.22 14.77
N ASP A 432 5.41 1.75 14.60
CA ASP A 432 4.48 1.61 15.71
C ASP A 432 4.80 0.42 16.62
N HIS A 433 4.87 0.73 17.91
CA HIS A 433 4.81 -0.22 19.02
C HIS A 433 3.37 -0.66 19.26
N GLY A 434 2.42 0.26 19.08
CA GLY A 434 1.00 0.01 19.11
C GLY A 434 0.58 -0.99 18.02
N SER A 435 -0.55 -1.64 18.25
CA SER A 435 -1.11 -2.58 17.28
C SER A 435 -2.64 -2.55 17.26
N GLY A 436 -3.19 -3.14 16.22
CA GLY A 436 -4.60 -3.18 15.94
C GLY A 436 -5.14 -4.59 15.76
N THR A 437 -6.45 -4.64 15.54
CA THR A 437 -7.20 -5.85 15.23
C THR A 437 -8.16 -5.59 14.08
N VAL A 438 -8.12 -6.45 13.06
CA VAL A 438 -9.15 -6.58 12.04
C VAL A 438 -10.23 -7.48 12.62
N HIS A 439 -11.47 -7.02 12.72
CA HIS A 439 -12.63 -7.81 13.16
C HIS A 439 -13.50 -8.31 11.99
N GLY A 440 -13.36 -7.67 10.82
CA GLY A 440 -14.14 -7.94 9.63
C GLY A 440 -13.86 -6.85 8.59
N GLU A 441 -14.53 -6.92 7.44
CA GLU A 441 -14.42 -5.86 6.43
C GLU A 441 -14.81 -4.50 7.03
N ARG A 442 -13.94 -3.50 6.89
CA ARG A 442 -14.07 -2.14 7.47
C ARG A 442 -14.12 -2.05 9.00
N ARG A 443 -13.97 -3.16 9.72
CA ARG A 443 -14.03 -3.17 11.19
C ARG A 443 -12.63 -3.31 11.76
N ILE A 444 -11.91 -2.20 11.82
CA ILE A 444 -10.50 -2.16 12.20
C ILE A 444 -10.34 -1.36 13.49
N ALA A 445 -9.91 -2.02 14.56
CA ALA A 445 -9.48 -1.35 15.79
C ALA A 445 -7.97 -1.11 15.72
N TYR A 446 -7.49 0.02 16.23
CA TYR A 446 -6.07 0.32 16.33
C TYR A 446 -5.80 1.14 17.59
N HIS A 447 -4.73 0.79 18.29
CA HIS A 447 -4.26 1.51 19.47
C HIS A 447 -2.92 2.18 19.15
N LEU A 448 -2.88 3.51 19.29
CA LEU A 448 -1.64 4.28 19.20
C LEU A 448 -0.97 4.30 20.58
N ASP A 449 0.19 3.66 20.69
CA ASP A 449 0.92 3.55 21.95
C ASP A 449 1.39 4.95 22.44
N PRO A 450 1.49 5.18 23.76
CA PRO A 450 2.08 6.42 24.28
C PRO A 450 3.47 6.75 23.72
N VAL A 451 4.33 5.75 23.49
CA VAL A 451 5.65 5.93 22.87
C VAL A 451 5.52 6.39 21.43
N ASP A 452 4.59 5.78 20.67
CA ASP A 452 4.34 6.17 19.27
C ASP A 452 3.87 7.63 19.19
N ARG A 453 3.00 8.05 20.10
CA ARG A 453 2.51 9.42 20.17
C ARG A 453 3.61 10.43 20.50
N GLU A 454 4.55 10.06 21.36
CA GLU A 454 5.71 10.90 21.67
C GLU A 454 6.65 11.01 20.46
N ASN A 455 6.93 9.88 19.80
CA ASN A 455 7.71 9.87 18.57
C ASN A 455 7.06 10.70 17.45
N GLN A 456 5.72 10.69 17.34
CA GLN A 456 5.00 11.57 16.44
C GLN A 456 5.20 13.06 16.79
N ARG A 457 5.11 13.41 18.08
CA ARG A 457 5.34 14.78 18.56
C ARG A 457 6.73 15.26 18.18
N GLU A 458 7.77 14.47 18.47
CA GLU A 458 9.14 14.84 18.14
C GLU A 458 9.38 14.93 16.63
N GLY A 459 8.79 14.03 15.85
CA GLY A 459 8.85 14.13 14.39
C GLY A 459 8.12 15.36 13.83
N LEU A 460 6.98 15.76 14.39
CA LEU A 460 6.30 17.01 14.02
C LEU A 460 7.15 18.23 14.36
N ARG A 461 7.76 18.27 15.55
CA ARG A 461 8.68 19.35 15.96
C ARG A 461 9.85 19.47 14.97
N ARG A 462 10.46 18.33 14.61
CA ARG A 462 11.54 18.27 13.62
C ARG A 462 11.08 18.76 12.25
N ALA A 463 9.91 18.33 11.77
CA ALA A 463 9.35 18.76 10.49
C ALA A 463 9.08 20.27 10.45
N LEU A 464 8.54 20.84 11.53
CA LEU A 464 8.30 22.28 11.64
C LEU A 464 9.60 23.09 11.59
N ARG A 465 10.65 22.66 12.31
CA ARG A 465 11.98 23.30 12.23
C ARG A 465 12.52 23.29 10.80
N ILE A 466 12.42 22.16 10.10
CA ILE A 466 12.84 22.02 8.69
C ILE A 466 12.06 23.01 7.80
N LEU A 467 10.74 23.10 7.96
CA LEU A 467 9.90 24.02 7.18
C LEU A 467 10.26 25.50 7.43
N VAL A 468 10.48 25.88 8.69
CA VAL A 468 10.93 27.23 9.07
C VAL A 468 12.28 27.54 8.43
N ALA A 469 13.27 26.65 8.59
CA ALA A 469 14.61 26.82 8.03
C ALA A 469 14.59 26.91 6.49
N ALA A 470 13.75 26.11 5.83
CA ALA A 470 13.56 26.15 4.38
C ALA A 470 13.00 27.50 3.87
N GLY A 471 12.39 28.30 4.76
CA GLY A 471 11.88 29.64 4.49
C GLY A 471 10.37 29.75 4.43
N ALA A 472 9.61 28.84 5.07
CA ALA A 472 8.16 28.96 5.13
C ALA A 472 7.75 30.33 5.72
N THR A 473 6.71 30.96 5.18
CA THR A 473 6.19 32.23 5.74
C THR A 473 5.18 31.99 6.87
N GLU A 474 4.54 30.84 6.83
CA GLU A 474 3.65 30.33 7.88
C GLU A 474 3.87 28.82 7.99
N VAL A 475 3.85 28.28 9.20
CA VAL A 475 3.92 26.85 9.47
C VAL A 475 2.81 26.42 10.41
N GLY A 476 2.45 25.15 10.40
CA GLY A 476 1.47 24.62 11.33
C GLY A 476 1.33 23.12 11.28
N ILE A 477 0.38 22.62 12.08
CA ILE A 477 -0.06 21.23 12.04
C ILE A 477 -1.58 21.18 11.81
N HIS A 478 -2.12 19.99 11.58
CA HIS A 478 -3.55 19.79 11.29
C HIS A 478 -4.40 19.60 12.55
N ARG A 479 -4.18 20.44 13.57
CA ARG A 479 -4.96 20.42 14.80
C ARG A 479 -6.28 21.14 14.63
N SER A 480 -7.33 20.68 15.30
CA SER A 480 -8.71 21.15 15.14
C SER A 480 -8.90 22.64 15.39
N ASP A 481 -8.03 23.29 16.15
CA ASP A 481 -8.00 24.74 16.38
C ASP A 481 -7.24 25.54 15.30
N GLY A 482 -6.69 24.87 14.28
CA GLY A 482 -5.94 25.50 13.20
C GLY A 482 -4.54 25.96 13.58
N GLN A 483 -3.93 25.37 14.60
CA GLN A 483 -2.61 25.73 15.14
C GLN A 483 -1.59 26.07 14.04
N LYS A 484 -1.13 27.32 14.05
CA LYS A 484 -0.17 27.88 13.09
C LYS A 484 0.68 28.99 13.70
N LEU A 485 1.85 29.22 13.12
CA LEU A 485 2.79 30.30 13.43
C LEU A 485 3.10 31.08 12.15
N ARG A 486 3.10 32.41 12.22
CA ARG A 486 3.67 33.25 11.17
C ARG A 486 5.17 33.36 11.39
N CYS A 487 5.98 32.86 10.46
CA CYS A 487 7.44 32.82 10.63
C CYS A 487 8.10 34.18 10.38
N LYS A 488 7.48 35.04 9.57
CA LYS A 488 8.04 36.36 9.26
C LYS A 488 8.04 37.24 10.51
N GLY A 489 9.24 37.54 11.02
CA GLY A 489 9.43 38.39 12.19
C GLY A 489 9.30 37.65 13.51
N ALA A 490 9.14 36.32 13.49
CA ALA A 490 9.15 35.51 14.71
C ALA A 490 10.58 35.40 15.27
N THR A 491 10.74 35.50 16.58
CA THR A 491 12.02 35.22 17.25
C THR A 491 12.23 33.71 17.41
N ASP A 492 13.47 33.30 17.69
CA ASP A 492 13.77 31.89 17.96
C ASP A 492 13.01 31.38 19.19
N GLU A 493 12.80 32.24 20.21
CA GLU A 493 11.98 31.92 21.38
C GLU A 493 10.52 31.69 21.03
N GLU A 494 9.92 32.53 20.17
CA GLU A 494 8.53 32.35 19.72
C GLU A 494 8.35 31.06 18.89
N VAL A 495 9.36 30.68 18.11
CA VAL A 495 9.38 29.40 17.40
C VAL A 495 9.43 28.25 18.40
N GLU A 496 10.32 28.28 19.39
CA GLU A 496 10.41 27.21 20.39
C GLU A 496 9.14 27.11 21.26
N GLU A 497 8.53 28.22 21.66
CA GLU A 497 7.24 28.22 22.37
C GLU A 497 6.13 27.57 21.53
N PHE A 498 6.09 27.87 20.22
CA PHE A 498 5.16 27.22 19.31
C PHE A 498 5.38 25.71 19.23
N LEU A 499 6.65 25.27 19.14
CA LEU A 499 7.03 23.86 19.12
C LEU A 499 6.67 23.15 20.43
N ASP A 500 6.78 23.81 21.58
CA ASP A 500 6.40 23.27 22.88
C ASP A 500 4.89 23.03 22.98
N GLY A 501 4.10 23.86 22.30
CA GLY A 501 2.66 23.67 22.12
C GLY A 501 2.24 22.57 21.14
N VAL A 502 3.19 21.89 20.47
CA VAL A 502 2.92 20.76 19.57
C VAL A 502 2.66 19.50 20.40
N SER A 503 1.57 18.82 20.08
CA SER A 503 1.19 17.55 20.69
C SER A 503 1.04 16.46 19.63
N GLY A 504 1.33 15.21 20.02
CA GLY A 504 1.05 14.06 19.17
C GLY A 504 -0.45 13.87 18.92
N VAL A 505 -0.79 13.05 17.91
CA VAL A 505 -2.17 12.95 17.44
C VAL A 505 -3.11 12.41 18.52
N ARG A 506 -4.23 13.10 18.70
CA ARG A 506 -5.38 12.63 19.46
C ARG A 506 -6.58 12.62 18.52
N GLY A 507 -7.19 11.45 18.31
CA GLY A 507 -8.29 11.31 17.37
C GLY A 507 -9.57 12.03 17.83
N PRO A 508 -10.56 12.24 16.93
CA PRO A 508 -11.80 12.95 17.27
C PRO A 508 -12.58 12.33 18.45
N GLN A 509 -12.47 11.01 18.65
CA GLN A 509 -13.12 10.32 19.77
C GLN A 509 -12.34 10.37 21.09
N SER A 510 -11.18 11.03 21.14
CA SER A 510 -10.32 11.09 22.34
C SER A 510 -10.89 11.93 23.50
N LYS A 511 -12.06 12.58 23.29
CA LYS A 511 -12.67 13.56 24.22
C LYS A 511 -11.76 14.77 24.54
N SER A 512 -10.64 14.92 23.83
CA SER A 512 -9.75 16.07 23.92
C SER A 512 -10.39 17.27 23.22
N GLU A 513 -10.31 18.47 23.83
CA GLU A 513 -10.80 19.71 23.19
C GLU A 513 -10.10 19.96 21.86
N LYS A 514 -8.81 19.61 21.79
CA LYS A 514 -7.97 19.72 20.60
C LYS A 514 -7.63 18.32 20.08
N TRP A 515 -7.85 18.10 18.79
CA TRP A 515 -7.66 16.80 18.14
C TRP A 515 -7.05 16.97 16.75
N SER A 516 -6.55 15.89 16.17
CA SER A 516 -6.02 15.83 14.79
C SER A 516 -6.36 14.50 14.15
N LEU A 517 -6.36 14.45 12.82
CA LEU A 517 -6.49 13.18 12.10
C LEU A 517 -5.11 12.50 12.02
N CYS A 518 -5.07 11.21 12.32
CA CYS A 518 -3.91 10.37 12.01
C CYS A 518 -4.11 9.79 10.62
N CYS A 519 -3.09 9.87 9.78
CA CYS A 519 -3.03 9.03 8.58
C CYS A 519 -2.31 7.73 8.89
N THR A 520 -2.45 6.74 8.02
CA THR A 520 -1.68 5.50 8.10
C THR A 520 -1.01 5.25 6.76
N ALA A 521 0.25 4.82 6.78
CA ALA A 521 0.99 4.60 5.54
C ALA A 521 0.82 3.17 5.03
N HIS A 522 0.90 2.19 5.93
CA HIS A 522 1.17 0.81 5.54
C HIS A 522 0.53 -0.18 6.51
N GLN A 523 -0.21 -1.16 5.99
CA GLN A 523 -0.83 -2.19 6.82
C GLN A 523 0.00 -3.48 6.81
N MET A 524 0.29 -4.04 7.99
CA MET A 524 1.10 -5.26 8.13
C MET A 524 0.77 -6.08 9.39
N GLY A 525 1.17 -7.35 9.40
CA GLY A 525 1.24 -8.19 10.61
C GLY A 525 -0.04 -8.86 11.10
N SER A 526 -1.17 -8.63 10.42
CA SER A 526 -2.49 -9.13 10.87
C SER A 526 -2.65 -10.67 10.86
N CYS A 527 -1.70 -11.42 10.30
CA CYS A 527 -1.64 -12.88 10.26
C CYS A 527 -0.17 -13.32 10.41
N ARG A 528 0.54 -12.74 11.40
CA ARG A 528 1.99 -12.91 11.56
C ARG A 528 2.44 -14.38 11.56
N MET A 529 3.58 -14.63 10.92
CA MET A 529 4.30 -15.90 11.08
C MET A 529 4.94 -16.00 12.46
N ALA A 530 5.07 -17.22 12.96
CA ALA A 530 5.78 -17.50 14.21
C ALA A 530 6.43 -18.89 14.21
N ALA A 531 7.35 -19.10 15.16
CA ALA A 531 7.98 -20.40 15.38
C ALA A 531 7.01 -21.44 15.97
N THR A 532 5.97 -21.01 16.70
CA THR A 532 4.97 -21.89 17.31
C THR A 532 3.54 -21.44 17.01
N ALA A 533 2.60 -22.38 17.06
CA ALA A 533 1.16 -22.09 16.88
C ALA A 533 0.59 -21.18 17.97
N GLY A 534 1.24 -21.10 19.14
CA GLY A 534 0.84 -20.25 20.26
C GLY A 534 1.13 -18.77 20.03
N ASP A 535 1.98 -18.43 19.06
CA ASP A 535 2.53 -17.08 18.90
C ASP A 535 2.13 -16.40 17.59
N GLY A 536 1.59 -17.13 16.61
CA GLY A 536 1.26 -16.60 15.29
C GLY A 536 0.12 -17.32 14.57
N ALA A 537 -0.32 -16.73 13.47
CA ALA A 537 -1.41 -17.26 12.64
C ALA A 537 -0.93 -18.37 11.69
N VAL A 538 0.33 -18.30 11.27
CA VAL A 538 0.97 -19.26 10.35
C VAL A 538 2.36 -19.64 10.84
N ASP A 539 2.87 -20.76 10.33
CA ASP A 539 4.22 -21.25 10.63
C ASP A 539 5.31 -20.41 9.92
N THR A 540 6.57 -20.75 10.15
CA THR A 540 7.72 -20.04 9.57
C THR A 540 7.84 -20.16 8.05
N ARG A 541 7.06 -21.06 7.43
CA ARG A 541 6.92 -21.21 5.97
C ARG A 541 5.65 -20.54 5.45
N GLY A 542 4.96 -19.77 6.29
CA GLY A 542 3.72 -19.11 5.96
C GLY A 542 2.51 -20.05 5.85
N GLU A 543 2.63 -21.32 6.26
CA GLU A 543 1.53 -22.28 6.19
C GLU A 543 0.63 -22.18 7.43
N SER A 544 -0.69 -22.27 7.25
CA SER A 544 -1.65 -22.28 8.35
C SER A 544 -1.38 -23.41 9.33
N TRP A 545 -1.43 -23.10 10.63
CA TRP A 545 -1.35 -24.11 11.69
C TRP A 545 -2.56 -25.05 11.72
N GLU A 546 -3.71 -24.61 11.20
CA GLU A 546 -5.00 -25.33 11.28
C GLU A 546 -5.33 -26.14 10.02
N VAL A 547 -4.78 -25.76 8.86
CA VAL A 547 -5.16 -26.34 7.57
C VAL A 547 -3.91 -26.59 6.73
N GLU A 548 -3.74 -27.80 6.23
CA GLU A 548 -2.66 -28.14 5.29
C GLU A 548 -2.87 -27.44 3.93
N ARG A 549 -1.76 -27.08 3.28
CA ARG A 549 -1.74 -26.50 1.91
C ARG A 549 -2.43 -25.15 1.77
N LEU A 550 -2.63 -24.45 2.89
CA LEU A 550 -3.09 -23.07 2.94
C LEU A 550 -1.95 -22.18 3.44
N TYR A 551 -1.47 -21.29 2.58
CA TYR A 551 -0.36 -20.39 2.87
C TYR A 551 -0.80 -18.94 2.88
N VAL A 552 -0.04 -18.08 3.55
CA VAL A 552 -0.21 -16.63 3.53
C VAL A 552 1.05 -16.00 2.94
N CYS A 553 0.90 -15.19 1.89
CA CYS A 553 2.01 -14.51 1.21
C CYS A 553 1.65 -13.06 0.90
N ASP A 554 1.51 -12.23 1.94
CA ASP A 554 1.31 -10.78 1.83
C ASP A 554 1.82 -10.06 3.09
N GLY A 555 1.55 -8.75 3.23
CA GLY A 555 1.99 -7.98 4.39
C GLY A 555 1.43 -8.44 5.74
N SER A 556 0.34 -9.21 5.78
CA SER A 556 -0.20 -9.77 7.01
C SER A 556 0.76 -10.75 7.68
N VAL A 557 1.66 -11.38 6.92
CA VAL A 557 2.57 -12.40 7.43
C VAL A 557 3.73 -11.82 8.24
N LEU A 558 4.01 -10.52 8.13
CA LEU A 558 5.16 -9.90 8.77
C LEU A 558 5.08 -10.00 10.31
N PRO A 559 6.21 -10.20 11.03
CA PRO A 559 6.18 -10.34 12.48
C PRO A 559 5.72 -9.08 13.23
N GLY A 560 6.03 -7.90 12.69
CA GLY A 560 5.67 -6.60 13.26
C GLY A 560 5.93 -5.44 12.30
N ALA A 561 5.93 -4.22 12.82
CA ALA A 561 6.19 -3.01 12.04
C ALA A 561 7.63 -2.98 11.48
N VAL A 562 7.79 -2.60 10.21
CA VAL A 562 9.11 -2.50 9.55
C VAL A 562 9.78 -1.15 9.82
N GLY A 563 9.02 -0.08 10.03
CA GLY A 563 9.52 1.28 10.22
C GLY A 563 9.98 2.00 8.95
N VAL A 564 9.88 1.36 7.79
CA VAL A 564 10.11 1.93 6.45
C VAL A 564 9.03 1.41 5.49
N ASN A 565 8.97 1.90 4.24
CA ASN A 565 8.07 1.35 3.24
C ASN A 565 8.24 -0.18 3.11
N PRO A 566 7.19 -1.00 3.39
CA PRO A 566 7.33 -2.44 3.49
C PRO A 566 7.21 -3.15 2.14
N MET A 567 7.06 -2.45 1.01
CA MET A 567 6.87 -3.11 -0.30
C MET A 567 7.98 -4.13 -0.59
N ILE A 568 9.24 -3.73 -0.42
CA ILE A 568 10.39 -4.62 -0.63
C ILE A 568 10.36 -5.77 0.37
N THR A 569 10.12 -5.48 1.65
CA THR A 569 10.05 -6.49 2.71
C THR A 569 8.99 -7.55 2.40
N ILE A 570 7.78 -7.13 2.03
CA ILE A 570 6.66 -8.02 1.70
C ILE A 570 7.00 -8.88 0.48
N GLN A 571 7.49 -8.27 -0.60
CA GLN A 571 7.86 -9.00 -1.81
C GLN A 571 8.99 -10.00 -1.55
N SER A 572 9.97 -9.64 -0.72
CA SER A 572 11.11 -10.52 -0.41
C SER A 572 10.71 -11.71 0.47
N VAL A 573 9.82 -11.49 1.45
CA VAL A 573 9.23 -12.59 2.22
C VAL A 573 8.40 -13.48 1.31
N ALA A 574 7.53 -12.91 0.48
CA ALA A 574 6.73 -13.68 -0.48
C ALA A 574 7.59 -14.48 -1.47
N TYR A 575 8.74 -13.96 -1.90
CA TYR A 575 9.69 -14.69 -2.73
C TYR A 575 10.27 -15.92 -2.02
N CYS A 576 10.66 -15.77 -0.75
CA CYS A 576 11.18 -16.88 0.07
C CYS A 576 10.11 -17.95 0.31
N LEU A 577 8.90 -17.54 0.72
CA LEU A 577 7.77 -18.45 0.93
C LEU A 577 7.36 -19.14 -0.38
N ALA A 578 7.22 -18.35 -1.44
CA ALA A 578 7.15 -18.71 -2.86
C ALA A 578 8.00 -19.93 -3.23
N THR A 579 9.29 -19.75 -3.00
CA THR A 579 10.34 -20.72 -3.35
C THR A 579 10.19 -22.00 -2.52
N GLY A 580 9.94 -21.87 -1.22
CA GLY A 580 9.70 -23.03 -0.34
C GLY A 580 8.47 -23.85 -0.74
N ILE A 581 7.38 -23.18 -1.15
CA ILE A 581 6.16 -23.85 -1.65
C ILE A 581 6.47 -24.62 -2.93
N ALA A 582 7.18 -24.00 -3.89
CA ALA A 582 7.57 -24.65 -5.14
C ALA A 582 8.44 -25.90 -4.89
N GLU A 583 9.40 -25.83 -3.96
CA GLU A 583 10.21 -26.98 -3.59
C GLU A 583 9.39 -28.10 -2.96
N GLN A 584 8.43 -27.77 -2.09
CA GLN A 584 7.55 -28.74 -1.46
C GLN A 584 6.70 -29.46 -2.51
N LEU A 585 6.06 -28.72 -3.42
CA LEU A 585 5.27 -29.28 -4.53
C LEU A 585 6.10 -30.21 -5.42
N ARG A 586 7.35 -29.84 -5.72
CA ARG A 586 8.27 -30.70 -6.48
C ARG A 586 8.59 -32.00 -5.74
N ARG A 587 8.81 -31.95 -4.42
CA ARG A 587 9.04 -33.15 -3.60
C ARG A 587 7.82 -34.05 -3.59
N ASP A 588 6.62 -33.50 -3.42
CA ASP A 588 5.37 -34.26 -3.43
C ASP A 588 5.18 -35.03 -4.75
N GLN A 589 5.47 -34.39 -5.89
CA GLN A 589 5.41 -35.01 -7.21
C GLN A 589 6.42 -36.16 -7.37
N SER A 590 7.61 -36.04 -6.76
CA SER A 590 8.62 -37.10 -6.80
C SER A 590 8.25 -38.30 -5.91
N SER A 591 7.62 -38.06 -4.75
CA SER A 591 7.19 -39.12 -3.84
C SER A 591 5.95 -39.88 -4.31
N GLY A 592 5.12 -39.29 -5.17
CA GLY A 592 3.95 -39.96 -5.75
C GLY A 592 4.23 -40.79 -7.00
N LYS A 593 5.50 -40.85 -7.46
CA LYS A 593 5.94 -41.66 -8.61
C LYS A 593 6.67 -42.95 -8.21
N ASN A 594 6.92 -43.15 -6.92
CA ASN A 594 7.33 -44.43 -6.32
C ASN A 594 6.13 -45.08 -5.65
#